data_AF-A0A0J1EMW2-F1
#
_entry.id   AF-A0A0J1EMW2-F1
#
_cell.length_a   1.000
_cell.length_b   1.000
_cell.length_c   1.000
_cell.angle_alpha   90.00
_cell.angle_beta   90.00
_cell.angle_gamma   90.00
#
_symmetry.space_group_name_H-M   'P 1'
#
loop_
_entity.id
_entity.type
_entity.pdbx_description
1 polymer ?
#
loop_
_entity_poly.entity_id
_entity_poly.type
_entity_poly.pdbx_seq_one_letter_code
_entity_poly.pdbx_strand_id
1 'polypeptide(L)'
;MQDLTIDELYEEFEDLPDWDERCDYLIDLGFNLPELPAEAKIEENRVHGCQSNVWLVADIKNSTPPTVEFLANSDAVIVNGLIAVIAALYSGKTPQEIIAIDAQDVFKKLGLERHLSPQRRNGLYSMVQRVRELAVQAEAQS
;
A
#
# COMPACT_ATOMS: atom_id res chain seq x y z
N MET A 1 -7.53 11.97 8.34
CA MET A 1 -6.67 11.70 7.17
C MET A 1 -7.53 12.04 5.98
N GLN A 2 -7.10 12.93 5.09
CA GLN A 2 -7.80 13.10 3.83
C GLN A 2 -7.82 11.74 3.12
N ASP A 3 -8.97 11.38 2.56
CA ASP A 3 -9.19 10.11 1.88
C ASP A 3 -8.40 10.09 0.57
N LEU A 4 -7.07 9.94 0.64
CA LEU A 4 -6.18 9.87 -0.51
C LEU A 4 -6.63 8.74 -1.43
N THR A 5 -7.10 9.11 -2.61
CA THR A 5 -7.56 8.16 -3.62
C THR A 5 -6.46 7.88 -4.64
N ILE A 6 -6.61 6.77 -5.38
CA ILE A 6 -5.68 6.46 -6.46
C ILE A 6 -5.78 7.46 -7.63
N ASP A 7 -6.95 8.07 -7.82
CA ASP A 7 -7.17 9.05 -8.90
C ASP A 7 -6.43 10.36 -8.58
N GLU A 8 -6.51 10.84 -7.34
CA GLU A 8 -5.69 11.98 -6.87
C GLU A 8 -4.19 11.69 -7.00
N LEU A 9 -3.75 10.46 -6.71
CA LEU A 9 -2.34 10.09 -6.93
C LEU A 9 -1.94 10.18 -8.40
N TYR A 10 -2.83 9.85 -9.34
CA TYR A 10 -2.51 10.03 -10.76
C TYR A 10 -2.37 11.52 -11.12
N GLU A 11 -3.32 12.35 -10.67
CA GLU A 11 -3.29 13.80 -10.92
C GLU A 11 -2.00 14.44 -10.38
N GLU A 12 -1.65 14.15 -9.12
CA GLU A 12 -0.44 14.69 -8.50
C GLU A 12 0.84 14.18 -9.20
N PHE A 13 0.89 12.91 -9.63
CA PHE A 13 2.07 12.38 -10.34
C PHE A 13 2.20 12.91 -11.77
N GLU A 14 1.11 13.37 -12.40
CA GLU A 14 1.14 14.03 -13.71
C GLU A 14 1.81 15.41 -13.62
N ASP A 15 1.56 16.14 -12.52
CA ASP A 15 2.14 17.47 -12.27
C ASP A 15 3.61 17.42 -11.78
N LEU A 16 4.10 16.25 -11.37
CA LEU A 16 5.47 16.02 -10.93
C LEU A 16 6.26 15.25 -12.00
N PRO A 17 6.89 15.91 -12.99
CA PRO A 17 7.60 15.22 -14.07
C PRO A 17 8.96 14.65 -13.62
N ASP A 18 9.56 15.20 -12.57
CA ASP A 18 10.85 14.78 -12.05
C ASP A 18 10.73 13.67 -11.00
N TRP A 19 11.68 12.73 -11.01
CA TRP A 19 11.65 11.60 -10.09
C TRP A 19 11.99 12.00 -8.65
N ASP A 20 12.86 12.99 -8.46
CA ASP A 20 13.22 13.45 -7.12
C ASP A 20 12.01 14.12 -6.46
N GLU A 21 11.25 14.92 -7.21
CA GLU A 21 9.97 15.51 -6.75
C GLU A 21 8.93 14.43 -6.39
N ARG A 22 8.80 13.38 -7.22
CA ARG A 22 7.94 12.22 -6.91
C ARG A 22 8.41 11.47 -5.67
N CYS A 23 9.72 11.36 -5.44
CA CYS A 23 10.27 10.74 -4.24
C CYS A 23 9.94 11.54 -2.99
N ASP A 24 10.10 12.86 -3.04
CA ASP A 24 9.76 13.75 -1.93
C ASP A 24 8.26 13.67 -1.63
N TYR A 25 7.41 13.68 -2.66
CA TYR A 25 5.98 13.47 -2.50
C TYR A 25 5.65 12.12 -1.85
N LEU A 26 6.25 11.02 -2.31
CA LEU A 26 6.08 9.71 -1.67
C LEU A 26 6.51 9.72 -0.20
N ILE A 27 7.62 10.37 0.13
CA ILE A 27 8.10 10.49 1.51
C ILE A 27 7.07 11.23 2.37
N ASP A 28 6.51 12.33 1.86
CA ASP A 28 5.48 13.11 2.54
C ASP A 28 4.19 12.30 2.76
N LEU A 29 3.77 11.51 1.76
CA LEU A 29 2.66 10.57 1.92
C LEU A 29 2.94 9.56 3.04
N GLY A 30 4.18 9.04 3.09
CA GLY A 30 4.61 8.09 4.11
C GLY A 30 4.58 8.66 5.54
N PHE A 31 4.81 9.97 5.72
CA PHE A 31 4.69 10.64 7.02
C PHE A 31 3.25 10.83 7.48
N ASN A 32 2.30 10.86 6.55
CA ASN A 32 0.87 11.02 6.85
C ASN A 32 0.15 9.69 7.10
N LEU A 33 0.85 8.55 7.00
CA LEU A 33 0.29 7.24 7.29
C LEU A 33 -0.23 7.15 8.74
N PRO A 34 -1.32 6.40 8.99
CA PRO A 34 -1.74 6.10 10.34
C PRO A 34 -0.65 5.32 11.08
N GLU A 35 -0.50 5.58 12.37
CA GLU A 35 0.46 4.86 13.20
C GLU A 35 0.06 3.38 13.33
N LEU A 36 1.00 2.49 13.04
CA LEU A 36 0.86 1.07 13.32
C LEU A 36 1.23 0.80 14.78
N PRO A 37 0.30 0.28 15.62
CA PRO A 37 0.57 -0.01 17.02
C PRO A 37 1.77 -0.95 17.19
N ALA A 38 2.54 -0.77 18.26
CA ALA A 38 3.76 -1.56 18.50
C ALA A 38 3.46 -3.06 18.62
N GLU A 39 2.28 -3.42 19.14
CA GLU A 39 1.82 -4.80 19.30
C GLU A 39 1.53 -5.48 17.96
N ALA A 40 1.30 -4.70 16.90
CA ALA A 40 1.11 -5.21 15.56
C ALA A 40 2.44 -5.44 14.82
N LYS A 41 3.58 -4.99 15.37
CA LYS A 41 4.92 -5.19 14.78
C LYS A 41 5.53 -6.54 15.17
N ILE A 42 4.80 -7.60 14.86
CA ILE A 42 5.16 -9.00 15.13
C ILE A 42 5.42 -9.76 13.82
N GLU A 43 6.08 -10.92 13.89
CA GLU A 43 6.47 -11.68 12.69
C GLU A 43 5.25 -12.15 11.87
N GLU A 44 4.12 -12.41 12.50
CA GLU A 44 2.87 -12.83 11.84
C GLU A 44 2.32 -11.76 10.89
N ASN A 45 2.62 -10.49 11.15
CA ASN A 45 2.21 -9.36 10.32
C ASN A 45 3.30 -8.92 9.35
N ARG A 46 4.45 -9.59 9.35
CA ARG A 46 5.61 -9.18 8.54
C ARG A 46 5.40 -9.52 7.07
N VAL A 47 5.77 -8.59 6.19
CA VAL A 47 5.82 -8.81 4.75
C VAL A 47 7.21 -9.31 4.39
N HIS A 48 7.30 -10.55 3.91
CA HIS A 48 8.57 -11.13 3.45
C HIS A 48 8.88 -10.74 1.99
N GLY A 49 10.17 -10.62 1.68
CA GLY A 49 10.66 -10.23 0.35
C GLY A 49 10.98 -8.74 0.20
N CYS A 50 10.63 -7.92 1.21
CA CYS A 50 11.17 -6.57 1.35
C CYS A 50 12.58 -6.61 1.94
N GLN A 51 13.46 -5.72 1.48
CA GLN A 51 14.78 -5.53 2.10
C GLN A 51 14.67 -4.83 3.46
N SER A 52 13.75 -3.88 3.56
CA SER A 52 13.34 -3.23 4.80
C SER A 52 12.34 -4.08 5.56
N ASN A 53 12.18 -3.82 6.85
CA ASN A 53 11.09 -4.43 7.60
C ASN A 53 9.79 -3.73 7.23
N VAL A 54 8.76 -4.53 6.93
CA VAL A 54 7.41 -4.04 6.65
C VAL A 54 6.45 -4.90 7.44
N TRP A 55 5.54 -4.26 8.16
CA TRP A 55 4.42 -4.91 8.83
C TRP A 55 3.12 -4.38 8.25
N LEU A 56 2.17 -5.28 8.01
CA LEU A 56 0.89 -4.96 7.39
C LEU A 56 -0.22 -5.79 8.05
N VAL A 57 -1.26 -5.11 8.49
CA VAL A 57 -2.47 -5.70 9.07
C VAL A 57 -3.71 -5.25 8.29
N ALA A 58 -4.72 -6.10 8.29
CA ALA A 58 -6.03 -5.84 7.71
C ALA A 58 -7.07 -5.78 8.83
N ASP A 59 -7.92 -4.76 8.78
CA ASP A 59 -9.07 -4.60 9.68
C ASP A 59 -10.37 -4.64 8.87
N ILE A 60 -11.23 -5.61 9.18
CA ILE A 60 -12.52 -5.80 8.50
C ILE A 60 -13.53 -4.87 9.15
N LYS A 61 -14.05 -3.92 8.37
CA LYS A 61 -15.06 -2.99 8.83
C LYS A 61 -16.45 -3.59 8.69
N ASN A 62 -17.28 -3.32 9.69
CA ASN A 62 -18.69 -3.71 9.74
C ASN A 62 -19.57 -2.80 8.84
N SER A 63 -19.21 -2.69 7.57
CA SER A 63 -19.98 -2.06 6.49
C SER A 63 -20.83 -3.12 5.76
N THR A 64 -21.72 -2.70 4.87
CA THR A 64 -22.53 -3.62 4.05
C THR A 64 -22.44 -3.19 2.59
N PRO A 65 -21.67 -3.90 1.73
CA PRO A 65 -20.82 -5.06 2.04
C PRO A 65 -19.62 -4.72 2.96
N PRO A 66 -19.02 -5.70 3.67
CA PRO A 66 -17.85 -5.46 4.51
C PRO A 66 -16.66 -4.99 3.68
N THR A 67 -15.92 -4.02 4.20
CA THR A 67 -14.72 -3.45 3.56
C THR A 67 -13.49 -3.72 4.42
N VAL A 68 -12.31 -3.70 3.79
CA VAL A 68 -11.03 -3.93 4.46
C VAL A 68 -10.23 -2.63 4.51
N GLU A 69 -9.76 -2.26 5.69
CA GLU A 69 -8.76 -1.19 5.85
C GLU A 69 -7.39 -1.80 6.16
N PHE A 70 -6.34 -1.22 5.60
CA PHE A 70 -4.97 -1.68 5.83
C PHE A 70 -4.20 -0.67 6.68
N LEU A 71 -3.50 -1.17 7.70
CA LEU A 71 -2.52 -0.41 8.47
C LEU A 71 -1.15 -1.05 8.25
N ALA A 72 -0.15 -0.23 7.96
CA ALA A 72 1.18 -0.74 7.68
C ALA A 72 2.27 0.28 8.02
N ASN A 73 3.46 -0.23 8.30
CA ASN A 73 4.63 0.58 8.60
C ASN A 73 5.91 -0.13 8.17
N SER A 74 6.92 0.66 7.82
CA SER A 74 8.28 0.23 7.50
C SER A 74 9.33 1.06 8.24
N ASP A 75 10.49 0.45 8.49
CA ASP A 75 11.70 1.14 8.95
C ASP A 75 12.41 1.94 7.84
N ALA A 76 11.99 1.80 6.59
CA ALA A 76 12.48 2.60 5.47
C ALA A 76 11.47 3.67 5.04
N VAL A 77 11.90 4.94 5.07
CA VAL A 77 11.05 6.11 4.77
C VAL A 77 10.40 6.02 3.38
N ILE A 78 11.17 5.73 2.34
CA ILE A 78 10.62 5.59 0.97
C ILE A 78 9.61 4.44 0.86
N VAL A 79 9.78 3.38 1.66
CA VAL A 79 8.84 2.25 1.67
C VAL A 79 7.53 2.65 2.35
N ASN A 80 7.55 3.53 3.35
CA ASN A 80 6.33 4.14 3.88
C ASN A 80 5.57 4.92 2.81
N GLY A 81 6.26 5.63 1.90
CA GLY A 81 5.59 6.24 0.75
C GLY A 81 4.90 5.24 -0.17
N LEU A 82 5.56 4.11 -0.45
CA LEU A 82 4.95 3.03 -1.23
C LEU A 82 3.77 2.36 -0.50
N ILE A 83 3.84 2.27 0.83
CA ILE A 83 2.73 1.80 1.66
C ILE A 83 1.52 2.75 1.53
N ALA A 84 1.74 4.07 1.49
CA ALA A 84 0.66 5.03 1.28
C ALA A 84 -0.05 4.83 -0.07
N VAL A 85 0.70 4.57 -1.14
CA VAL A 85 0.12 4.24 -2.46
C VAL A 85 -0.70 2.94 -2.39
N ILE A 86 -0.19 1.90 -1.70
CA ILE A 86 -0.92 0.65 -1.47
C ILE A 86 -2.21 0.90 -0.68
N ALA A 87 -2.14 1.72 0.37
CA ALA A 87 -3.29 2.04 1.19
C ALA A 87 -4.37 2.79 0.39
N ALA A 88 -3.99 3.77 -0.44
CA ALA A 88 -4.89 4.50 -1.34
C ALA A 88 -5.54 3.57 -2.39
N LEU A 89 -4.77 2.61 -2.90
CA LEU A 89 -5.27 1.65 -3.87
C LEU A 89 -6.27 0.66 -3.27
N TYR A 90 -6.02 0.14 -2.06
CA TYR A 90 -6.73 -1.03 -1.54
C TYR A 90 -7.65 -0.79 -0.35
N SER A 91 -7.36 0.18 0.52
CA SER A 91 -8.17 0.40 1.73
C SER A 91 -9.58 0.86 1.39
N GLY A 92 -10.54 0.48 2.24
CA GLY A 92 -11.95 0.83 2.08
C GLY A 92 -12.68 0.01 1.01
N LYS A 93 -12.05 -0.99 0.40
CA LYS A 93 -12.64 -1.84 -0.63
C LYS A 93 -13.10 -3.18 -0.08
N THR A 94 -14.04 -3.82 -0.75
CA THR A 94 -14.43 -5.19 -0.46
C THR A 94 -13.30 -6.17 -0.78
N PRO A 95 -13.25 -7.35 -0.13
CA PRO A 95 -12.29 -8.39 -0.49
C PRO A 95 -12.25 -8.71 -1.99
N GLN A 96 -13.43 -8.79 -2.63
CA GLN A 96 -13.55 -9.10 -4.06
C GLN A 96 -12.93 -8.02 -4.95
N GLU A 97 -13.16 -6.74 -4.63
CA GLU A 97 -12.56 -5.62 -5.35
C GLU A 97 -11.03 -5.63 -5.19
N ILE A 98 -10.53 -5.90 -3.99
CA ILE A 98 -9.08 -5.99 -3.71
C ILE A 98 -8.42 -7.06 -4.57
N ILE A 99 -9.05 -8.24 -4.67
CA ILE A 99 -8.53 -9.35 -5.46
C ILE A 99 -8.53 -9.01 -6.96
N ALA A 100 -9.57 -8.32 -7.44
CA ALA A 100 -9.75 -7.97 -8.85
C ALA A 100 -8.84 -6.85 -9.36
N ILE A 101 -8.27 -6.01 -8.48
CA ILE A 101 -7.39 -4.90 -8.86
C ILE A 101 -6.12 -5.40 -9.55
N ASP A 102 -5.80 -4.83 -10.72
CA ASP A 102 -4.50 -4.99 -11.38
C ASP A 102 -3.49 -3.94 -10.88
N ALA A 103 -2.75 -4.30 -9.82
CA ALA A 103 -1.74 -3.42 -9.23
C ALA A 103 -0.62 -3.06 -10.22
N GLN A 104 -0.31 -3.95 -11.16
CA GLN A 104 0.78 -3.75 -12.11
C GLN A 104 0.44 -2.62 -13.09
N ASP A 105 -0.79 -2.60 -13.61
CA ASP A 105 -1.25 -1.50 -14.46
C ASP A 105 -1.21 -0.15 -13.72
N VAL A 106 -1.61 -0.14 -12.45
CA VAL A 106 -1.59 1.05 -11.59
C VAL A 106 -0.16 1.58 -11.40
N PHE A 107 0.79 0.75 -10.97
CA PHE A 107 2.16 1.21 -10.75
C PHE A 107 2.89 1.60 -12.02
N LYS A 108 2.51 0.98 -13.16
CA LYS A 108 3.00 1.38 -14.47
C LYS A 108 2.51 2.77 -14.86
N LYS A 109 1.24 3.09 -14.60
CA LYS A 109 0.66 4.43 -14.85
C LYS A 109 1.27 5.50 -13.95
N LEU A 110 1.49 5.19 -12.67
CA LEU A 110 2.24 6.07 -11.75
C LEU A 110 3.74 6.16 -12.08
N GLY A 111 4.24 5.36 -13.03
CA GLY A 111 5.65 5.35 -13.42
C GLY A 111 6.62 4.76 -12.38
N LEU A 112 6.13 4.31 -11.22
CA LEU A 112 6.94 3.82 -10.09
C LEU A 112 7.90 2.71 -10.51
N GLU A 113 7.43 1.76 -11.32
CA GLU A 113 8.25 0.61 -11.72
C GLU A 113 9.55 1.01 -12.41
N ARG A 114 9.56 2.10 -13.19
CA ARG A 114 10.72 2.52 -13.98
C ARG A 114 11.83 3.10 -13.14
N HIS A 115 11.50 3.69 -12.00
CA HIS A 115 12.44 4.44 -11.17
C HIS A 115 12.83 3.71 -9.88
N LEU A 116 12.01 2.76 -9.43
CA LEU A 116 12.38 1.91 -8.30
C LEU A 116 13.49 0.93 -8.69
N SER A 117 14.46 0.76 -7.78
CA SER A 117 15.45 -0.31 -7.91
C SER A 117 14.76 -1.68 -7.95
N PRO A 118 15.40 -2.71 -8.54
CA PRO A 118 14.83 -4.06 -8.57
C PRO A 118 14.39 -4.56 -7.19
N GLN A 119 15.15 -4.25 -6.14
CA GLN A 119 14.82 -4.66 -4.77
C GLN A 119 13.55 -3.99 -4.25
N ARG A 120 13.40 -2.67 -4.48
CA ARG A 120 12.21 -1.93 -4.05
C ARG A 120 10.97 -2.35 -4.83
N ARG A 121 11.12 -2.61 -6.13
CA ARG A 121 10.03 -3.13 -6.96
C ARG A 121 9.56 -4.50 -6.47
N ASN A 122 10.48 -5.39 -6.13
CA ASN A 122 10.13 -6.69 -5.56
C ASN A 122 9.40 -6.53 -4.22
N GLY A 123 9.89 -5.65 -3.34
CA GLY A 123 9.22 -5.33 -2.08
C GLY A 123 7.80 -4.78 -2.27
N LEU A 124 7.60 -3.90 -3.26
CA LEU A 124 6.28 -3.38 -3.63
C LEU A 124 5.30 -4.51 -3.98
N TYR A 125 5.72 -5.45 -4.83
CA TYR A 125 4.87 -6.59 -5.17
C TYR A 125 4.70 -7.58 -4.02
N SER A 126 5.68 -7.76 -3.14
CA SER A 126 5.51 -8.53 -1.91
C SER A 126 4.38 -7.95 -1.04
N MET A 127 4.29 -6.62 -0.93
CA MET A 127 3.18 -5.97 -0.22
C MET A 127 1.83 -6.22 -0.92
N VAL A 128 1.77 -6.16 -2.25
CA VAL A 128 0.56 -6.50 -3.03
C VAL A 128 0.11 -7.93 -2.77
N GLN A 129 1.04 -8.90 -2.78
CA GLN A 129 0.70 -10.30 -2.51
C GLN A 129 0.13 -10.45 -1.10
N ARG A 130 0.75 -9.80 -0.10
CA ARG A 130 0.25 -9.84 1.28
C ARG A 130 -1.15 -9.24 1.42
N VAL A 131 -1.42 -8.11 0.77
CA VAL A 131 -2.76 -7.49 0.73
C VAL A 131 -3.79 -8.46 0.16
N ARG A 132 -3.48 -9.12 -0.96
CA ARG A 132 -4.37 -10.11 -1.58
C ARG A 132 -4.61 -11.33 -0.70
N GLU A 133 -3.57 -11.85 -0.04
CA GLU A 133 -3.72 -12.96 0.92
C GLU A 133 -4.69 -12.60 2.04
N LEU A 134 -4.54 -11.41 2.64
CA LEU A 134 -5.41 -10.93 3.71
C LEU A 134 -6.85 -10.70 3.22
N ALA A 135 -7.02 -10.19 2.01
CA ALA A 135 -8.35 -10.05 1.40
C ALA A 135 -9.03 -11.41 1.19
N VAL A 136 -8.32 -12.42 0.67
CA VAL A 136 -8.87 -13.78 0.53
C VAL A 136 -9.27 -14.37 1.89
N GLN A 137 -8.47 -14.13 2.93
CA GLN A 137 -8.80 -14.57 4.29
C GLN A 137 -10.03 -13.86 4.86
N ALA A 138 -10.20 -12.56 4.57
CA ALA A 138 -11.37 -11.79 4.96
C ALA A 138 -12.64 -12.22 4.22
N GLU A 139 -12.53 -12.54 2.93
CA GLU A 139 -13.63 -13.06 2.11
C GLU A 139 -14.15 -14.39 2.67
N ALA A 140 -13.25 -15.29 3.09
CA ALA A 140 -13.63 -16.58 3.67
C ALA A 140 -14.31 -16.49 5.04
N GLN A 141 -14.24 -15.32 5.69
CA GLN A 141 -14.83 -15.06 7.02
C GLN A 141 -16.13 -14.24 6.96
N SER A 142 -16.47 -13.71 5.78
CA SER A 142 -17.68 -12.89 5.51
C SER A 142 -18.86 -13.77 5.07
#